data_AF-A0A3P7N575-F1
#
_entry.id   AF-A0A3P7N575-F1
#
_cell.length_a   1.000
_cell.length_b   1.000
_cell.length_c   1.000
_cell.angle_alpha   90.00
_cell.angle_beta   90.00
_cell.angle_gamma   90.00
#
_symmetry.space_group_name_H-M   'P 1'
#
loop_
_entity.id
_entity.type
_entity.pdbx_description
1 polymer ?
#
loop_
_entity_poly.entity_id
_entity_poly.type
_entity_poly.pdbx_seq_one_letter_code
_entity_poly.pdbx_strand_id
1 'polypeptide(L)'
;MQNSIALTRSRRPGAGSRMARLLNEEEEDEFYTSTYGGFTEEADDVDYESESSVQDSIDSDFVETEDDEEDDSAAGSDDEGAKHRRTRRVITKSYKVSTQRRLLL
;
A
#
# COMPACT_ATOMS: atom_id res chain seq x y z
N MET A 1 -40.64 -26.35 13.35
CA MET A 1 -39.61 -25.54 12.67
C MET A 1 -40.15 -25.18 11.29
N GLN A 2 -40.31 -23.89 10.99
CA GLN A 2 -40.87 -23.42 9.72
C GLN A 2 -39.78 -23.42 8.64
N ASN A 3 -39.82 -24.39 7.74
CA ASN A 3 -38.95 -24.45 6.57
C ASN A 3 -39.49 -23.51 5.49
N SER A 4 -39.10 -22.24 5.55
CA SER A 4 -39.51 -21.28 4.52
C SER A 4 -38.70 -21.49 3.23
N ILE A 5 -39.38 -21.40 2.09
CA ILE A 5 -38.76 -21.54 0.75
C ILE A 5 -37.67 -20.49 0.48
N ALA A 6 -37.70 -19.38 1.22
CA ALA A 6 -36.66 -18.37 1.20
C ALA A 6 -35.31 -18.91 1.69
N LEU A 7 -35.34 -19.82 2.67
CA LEU A 7 -34.16 -20.42 3.29
C LEU A 7 -33.77 -21.77 2.66
N THR A 8 -34.73 -22.54 2.12
CA THR A 8 -34.48 -23.90 1.63
C THR A 8 -34.16 -24.00 0.14
N ARG A 9 -34.30 -22.91 -0.64
CA ARG A 9 -33.96 -22.92 -2.07
C ARG A 9 -32.45 -22.88 -2.31
N SER A 10 -31.99 -23.55 -3.37
CA SER A 10 -30.60 -23.43 -3.83
C SER A 10 -30.27 -21.98 -4.21
N ARG A 11 -29.11 -21.49 -3.77
CA ARG A 11 -28.63 -20.14 -4.09
C ARG A 11 -28.01 -20.12 -5.49
N ARG A 12 -28.33 -19.10 -6.27
CA ARG A 12 -27.69 -18.86 -7.58
C ARG A 12 -26.31 -18.23 -7.35
N PRO A 13 -25.23 -18.72 -7.98
CA PRO A 13 -23.87 -18.23 -7.73
C PRO A 13 -23.64 -16.78 -8.16
N GLY A 14 -24.37 -16.27 -9.16
CA GLY A 14 -24.27 -14.89 -9.65
C GLY A 14 -25.37 -13.94 -9.19
N ALA A 15 -26.21 -14.34 -8.23
CA ALA A 15 -27.29 -13.47 -7.76
C ALA A 15 -26.73 -12.27 -6.99
N GLY A 16 -27.00 -11.06 -7.49
CA GLY A 16 -26.63 -9.81 -6.83
C GLY A 16 -25.18 -9.37 -7.06
N SER A 17 -24.50 -9.87 -8.09
CA SER A 17 -23.07 -9.61 -8.35
C SER A 17 -22.70 -8.12 -8.47
N ARG A 18 -23.64 -7.26 -8.89
CA ARG A 18 -23.43 -5.81 -9.00
C ARG A 18 -24.25 -4.99 -7.99
N MET A 19 -24.94 -5.62 -7.05
CA MET A 19 -25.83 -4.91 -6.12
C MET A 19 -25.07 -3.96 -5.21
N ALA A 20 -23.88 -4.36 -4.74
CA ALA A 20 -23.03 -3.48 -3.94
C ALA A 20 -22.60 -2.23 -4.73
N ARG A 21 -22.28 -2.40 -6.01
CA ARG A 21 -21.92 -1.28 -6.89
C ARG A 21 -23.10 -0.32 -7.06
N LEU A 22 -24.29 -0.83 -7.35
CA LEU A 22 -25.49 0.01 -7.54
C LEU A 22 -25.87 0.80 -6.29
N LEU A 23 -25.71 0.21 -5.09
CA LEU A 23 -25.97 0.92 -3.84
C LEU A 23 -24.96 2.03 -3.56
N ASN A 24 -23.70 1.83 -3.96
CA ASN A 24 -22.66 2.84 -3.79
C ASN A 24 -22.76 3.96 -4.84
N GLU A 25 -23.22 3.67 -6.06
CA GLU A 25 -23.42 4.65 -7.13
C GLU A 25 -24.65 5.57 -6.92
N GLU A 26 -25.49 5.29 -5.91
CA GLU A 26 -26.66 6.12 -5.57
C GLU A 26 -26.26 7.47 -4.93
N GLU A 27 -25.08 7.53 -4.30
CA GLU A 27 -24.52 8.73 -3.70
C GLU A 27 -23.40 9.28 -4.60
N GLU A 28 -23.43 10.57 -4.93
CA GLU A 28 -22.34 11.21 -5.68
C GLU A 28 -21.07 11.22 -4.82
N ASP A 29 -20.00 10.59 -5.31
CA ASP A 29 -18.74 10.50 -4.58
C ASP A 29 -17.93 11.81 -4.71
N GLU A 30 -17.98 12.64 -3.66
CA GLU A 30 -17.23 13.89 -3.55
C GLU A 30 -15.71 13.69 -3.73
N PHE A 31 -15.17 12.51 -3.40
CA PHE A 31 -13.75 12.23 -3.57
C PHE A 31 -13.36 12.18 -5.04
N TYR A 32 -14.11 11.46 -5.88
CA TYR A 32 -13.80 11.33 -7.31
C TYR A 32 -14.18 12.54 -8.14
N THR A 33 -14.92 13.50 -7.60
CA THR A 33 -15.25 14.76 -8.29
C THR A 33 -14.27 15.88 -7.96
N SER A 34 -13.66 15.88 -6.75
CA SER A 34 -12.81 16.98 -6.30
C SER A 34 -11.32 16.66 -6.25
N THR A 35 -10.94 15.40 -6.00
CA THR A 35 -9.54 15.03 -5.77
C THR A 35 -8.77 15.04 -7.10
N TYR A 36 -7.58 15.65 -7.11
CA TYR A 36 -6.71 15.78 -8.29
C TYR A 36 -7.36 16.45 -9.53
N GLY A 37 -8.46 17.20 -9.35
CA GLY A 37 -9.21 17.82 -10.45
C GLY A 37 -10.46 17.05 -10.87
N GLY A 38 -10.71 15.88 -10.29
CA GLY A 38 -11.84 15.02 -10.63
C GLY A 38 -11.47 13.95 -11.65
N PHE A 39 -12.16 12.82 -11.59
CA PHE A 39 -11.90 11.64 -12.43
C PHE A 39 -12.89 11.54 -13.60
N THR A 40 -13.32 12.68 -14.14
CA THR A 40 -14.20 12.77 -15.31
C THR A 40 -13.39 12.97 -16.58
N GLU A 41 -13.86 12.44 -17.72
CA GLU A 41 -13.23 12.68 -19.02
C GLU A 41 -13.33 14.17 -19.41
N GLU A 42 -12.21 14.76 -19.80
CA GLU A 42 -12.13 16.15 -20.28
C GLU A 42 -12.12 16.20 -21.81
N ALA A 43 -12.70 17.25 -22.40
CA ALA A 43 -12.87 17.34 -23.86
C ALA A 43 -11.54 17.41 -24.64
N ASP A 44 -10.48 17.90 -24.00
CA ASP A 44 -9.14 18.06 -24.58
C ASP A 44 -8.11 17.12 -23.92
N ASP A 45 -8.57 15.97 -23.39
CA ASP A 45 -7.70 14.94 -22.80
C ASP A 45 -7.02 14.11 -23.91
N VAL A 46 -5.74 14.39 -24.16
CA VAL A 46 -4.91 13.69 -25.15
C VAL A 46 -4.01 12.66 -24.46
N ASP A 47 -3.60 11.62 -25.21
CA ASP A 47 -2.70 10.60 -24.69
C ASP A 47 -1.41 11.20 -24.10
N TYR A 48 -0.94 10.63 -22.99
CA TYR A 48 0.27 11.09 -22.32
C TYR A 48 1.51 11.02 -23.23
N GLU A 49 2.22 12.14 -23.34
CA GLU A 49 3.52 12.22 -24.01
C GLU A 49 4.65 12.39 -22.97
N SER A 50 5.71 11.59 -23.09
CA SER A 50 6.86 11.66 -22.19
C SER A 50 7.73 12.87 -22.48
N GLU A 51 8.08 13.64 -21.47
CA GLU A 51 9.10 14.67 -21.56
C GLU A 51 10.52 14.11 -21.46
N SER A 52 11.52 14.86 -21.95
CA SER A 52 12.92 14.47 -21.80
C SER A 52 13.33 14.54 -20.34
N SER A 53 13.79 13.42 -19.78
CA SER A 53 14.27 13.36 -18.40
C SER A 53 15.45 14.31 -18.18
N VAL A 54 15.40 15.09 -17.10
CA VAL A 54 16.52 15.91 -16.64
C VAL A 54 17.47 15.06 -15.80
N GLN A 55 18.74 15.45 -15.74
CA GLN A 55 19.72 14.83 -14.86
C GLN A 55 19.28 15.02 -13.39
N ASP A 56 19.09 13.91 -12.69
CA ASP A 56 18.74 13.92 -11.27
C ASP A 56 19.93 14.44 -10.43
N SER A 57 19.69 15.43 -9.59
CA SER A 57 20.69 16.02 -8.70
C SER A 57 20.39 15.60 -7.27
N ILE A 58 21.36 14.94 -6.65
CA ILE A 58 21.23 14.39 -5.31
C ILE A 58 21.99 15.30 -4.33
N ASP A 59 21.41 15.51 -3.14
CA ASP A 59 22.05 16.26 -2.05
C ASP A 59 23.36 15.60 -1.59
N SER A 60 24.29 16.40 -1.07
CA SER A 60 25.64 15.94 -0.74
C SER A 60 25.68 14.90 0.38
N ASP A 61 24.70 14.93 1.29
CA ASP A 61 24.57 14.03 2.43
C ASP A 61 23.86 12.70 2.09
N PHE A 62 23.32 12.55 0.87
CA PHE A 62 22.73 11.29 0.43
C PHE A 62 23.76 10.17 0.28
N VAL A 63 25.01 10.52 -0.07
CA VAL A 63 26.13 9.58 -0.23
C VAL A 63 26.99 9.46 1.03
N GLU A 64 26.85 10.40 1.96
CA GLU A 64 27.44 10.32 3.31
C GLU A 64 26.60 9.31 4.09
N THR A 65 27.06 8.06 4.08
CA THR A 65 26.22 6.94 4.52
C THR A 65 25.93 6.98 6.03
N GLU A 66 24.74 6.49 6.41
CA GLU A 66 24.43 6.04 7.78
C GLU A 66 25.44 4.99 8.32
N ASP A 67 26.34 4.44 7.48
CA ASP A 67 27.37 3.44 7.80
C ASP A 67 28.77 4.06 8.05
N ASP A 68 29.02 5.31 7.61
CA ASP A 68 30.30 6.02 7.83
C ASP A 68 30.32 6.79 9.17
N GLU A 69 29.18 6.96 9.84
CA GLU A 69 29.14 7.55 11.19
C GLU A 69 29.73 6.64 12.29
N GLU A 70 29.96 5.35 12.02
CA GLU A 70 30.57 4.43 13.01
C GLU A 70 32.12 4.40 12.97
N ASP A 71 32.80 4.87 11.91
CA ASP A 71 34.28 4.75 11.80
C ASP A 71 35.06 5.98 12.30
N ASP A 72 34.47 7.18 12.35
CA ASP A 72 35.16 8.38 12.85
C ASP A 72 35.29 8.44 14.40
N SER A 73 34.77 7.43 15.11
CA SER A 73 35.01 7.24 16.55
C SER A 73 36.15 6.27 16.87
N ALA A 74 36.76 5.62 15.85
CA ALA A 74 37.78 4.59 16.03
C ALA A 74 39.24 5.06 15.79
N ALA A 75 39.51 6.36 15.67
CA ALA A 75 40.88 6.88 15.62
C ALA A 75 41.36 7.39 17.01
N GLY A 76 41.29 6.50 18.00
CA GLY A 76 41.64 6.83 19.38
C GLY A 76 42.06 5.63 20.24
N SER A 77 43.18 4.99 19.88
CA SER A 77 44.08 4.24 20.78
C SER A 77 43.53 3.05 21.60
N ASP A 78 44.06 1.87 21.25
CA ASP A 78 44.36 0.70 22.10
C ASP A 78 43.21 -0.25 22.53
N ASP A 79 43.60 -1.52 22.60
CA ASP A 79 42.94 -2.67 23.26
C ASP A 79 41.94 -3.57 22.48
N GLU A 80 42.38 -4.83 22.34
CA GLU A 80 41.67 -6.11 22.43
C GLU A 80 40.23 -6.27 21.88
N GLY A 81 40.07 -7.33 21.08
CA GLY A 81 38.91 -8.20 21.20
C GLY A 81 38.04 -8.32 19.96
N ALA A 82 38.14 -9.50 19.35
CA ALA A 82 37.17 -10.12 18.44
C ALA A 82 35.72 -9.68 18.65
N LYS A 83 34.92 -9.58 17.57
CA LYS A 83 33.52 -10.04 17.58
C LYS A 83 32.89 -10.09 16.17
N HIS A 84 32.73 -11.33 15.71
CA HIS A 84 31.79 -11.86 14.70
C HIS A 84 30.78 -10.89 14.05
N ARG A 85 30.86 -10.78 12.72
CA ARG A 85 29.83 -10.21 11.84
C ARG A 85 28.50 -10.94 12.04
N ARG A 86 27.56 -10.34 12.77
CA ARG A 86 26.19 -10.85 12.91
C ARG A 86 25.35 -10.32 11.75
N THR A 87 24.96 -11.19 10.82
CA THR A 87 24.00 -10.84 9.76
C THR A 87 22.63 -10.58 10.39
N ARG A 88 22.30 -9.30 10.65
CA ARG A 88 20.96 -8.90 11.07
C ARG A 88 20.03 -9.04 9.87
N ARG A 89 19.20 -10.08 9.88
CA ARG A 89 18.15 -10.27 8.88
C ARG A 89 17.06 -9.22 9.10
N VAL A 90 16.71 -8.48 8.07
CA VAL A 90 15.60 -7.52 8.10
C VAL A 90 14.28 -8.29 8.27
N ILE A 91 13.56 -8.00 9.34
CA ILE A 91 12.19 -8.50 9.54
C ILE A 91 11.25 -7.37 9.17
N THR A 92 10.68 -7.44 7.96
CA THR A 92 9.65 -6.49 7.55
C THR A 92 8.31 -6.89 8.18
N LYS A 93 7.63 -5.93 8.82
CA LYS A 93 6.24 -6.11 9.23
C LYS A 93 5.34 -5.88 8.02
N SER A 94 4.83 -6.96 7.43
CA SER A 94 3.76 -6.88 6.43
C SER A 94 2.44 -6.44 7.08
N TYR A 95 1.67 -5.60 6.39
CA TYR A 95 0.29 -5.27 6.76
C TYR A 95 -0.54 -6.54 6.91
N LYS A 96 -1.15 -6.75 8.07
CA LYS A 96 -2.01 -7.91 8.36
C LYS A 96 -3.46 -7.44 8.45
N VAL A 97 -4.24 -7.71 7.40
CA VAL A 97 -5.69 -7.53 7.42
C VAL A 97 -6.27 -8.39 8.54
N SER A 98 -6.92 -7.76 9.53
CA SER A 98 -7.66 -8.47 10.56
C SER A 98 -8.95 -9.01 9.93
N THR A 99 -8.89 -10.23 9.38
CA THR A 99 -10.11 -10.95 9.01
C THR A 99 -10.85 -11.33 10.29
N GLN A 100 -11.72 -10.45 10.77
CA GLN A 100 -12.72 -10.79 11.78
C GLN A 100 -13.63 -11.84 11.17
N ARG A 101 -13.32 -13.12 11.39
CA ARG A 101 -14.24 -14.21 11.07
C ARG A 101 -15.39 -14.10 12.06
N ARG A 102 -16.52 -13.57 11.60
CA ARG A 102 -17.78 -13.59 12.34
C ARG A 102 -18.16 -15.06 12.53
N LEU A 103 -17.90 -15.61 13.72
CA LEU A 103 -18.44 -16.92 14.10
C LEU A 103 -19.96 -16.76 14.18
N LEU A 104 -20.66 -17.46 13.30
CA LEU A 104 -22.10 -17.64 13.40
C LEU A 104 -22.35 -18.64 14.53
N LEU A 105 -23.04 -18.18 15.57
CA LEU A 105 -23.75 -19.05 16.51
C LEU A 105 -25.17 -19.26 16.00
#